data_AF-D3TR87-F1
#
_entry.id   AF-D3TR87-F1
#
_cell.length_a   1.000
_cell.length_b   1.000
_cell.length_c   1.000
_cell.angle_alpha   90.00
_cell.angle_beta   90.00
_cell.angle_gamma   90.00
#
_symmetry.space_group_name_H-M   'P 1'
#
loop_
_entity.id
_entity.type
_entity.pdbx_description
1 polymer ?
#
loop_
_entity_poly.entity_id
_entity_poly.type
_entity_poly.pdbx_seq_one_letter_code
_entity_poly.pdbx_strand_id
1 'polypeptide(L)'
;MSFGGNCFVVLPLHCANNTVVFGRNSEDEALVGVAQEILYYEAAESLMGKTLELSDASSFRIILQKPKPHIWGGDCGSNEHNVSVAITWTDSSENNLIALDIVRITLASCDTADNALERVGQLITEHGVEDVKFSLIICDPIKVWLVSCAGKLWAAQSFSEGYHHVPTNGLAVTTTIEKSSEDLQEALKAMGCWDGEGELDFASCFNSSPDSSEEWSGQEPVGDGSYALTSMFETLRTAAQASTSRSATVFVLCSDLISCHWFTGTPDTSESVFKPFLFATKPKISPLTKALADNEMTLLHKLHSQRKAASLEHLKALETACVEEVSAYLAEHPEVNEELDELMKDCVEAEVKFYR
;
A
#
# COMPACT_ATOMS: atom_id res chain seq x y z
N MET A 1 -18.18 10.03 -1.82
CA MET A 1 -17.67 8.95 -0.95
C MET A 1 -16.18 8.91 -1.16
N SER A 2 -15.40 8.89 -0.08
CA SER A 2 -13.94 8.84 -0.15
C SER A 2 -13.46 7.40 -0.03
N PHE A 3 -12.35 7.08 -0.68
CA PHE A 3 -11.64 5.82 -0.52
C PHE A 3 -10.44 6.06 0.40
N GLY A 4 -10.31 5.25 1.45
CA GLY A 4 -9.28 5.38 2.47
C GLY A 4 -8.35 4.17 2.51
N GLY A 5 -7.07 4.41 2.80
CA GLY A 5 -6.12 3.40 3.22
C GLY A 5 -5.69 3.73 4.64
N ASN A 6 -6.19 2.97 5.62
CA ASN A 6 -5.80 3.13 7.01
C ASN A 6 -4.40 2.55 7.23
N CYS A 7 -3.42 3.43 7.30
CA CYS A 7 -2.01 3.13 7.13
C CYS A 7 -1.23 3.35 8.42
N PHE A 8 -0.37 2.39 8.75
CA PHE A 8 0.51 2.40 9.91
C PHE A 8 1.93 2.10 9.45
N VAL A 9 2.91 2.90 9.86
CA VAL A 9 4.30 2.68 9.50
C VAL A 9 5.18 2.74 10.74
N VAL A 10 6.13 1.81 10.84
CA VAL A 10 7.12 1.75 11.92
C VAL A 10 8.51 1.77 11.28
N LEU A 11 9.35 2.72 11.72
CA LEU A 11 10.68 2.95 11.17
C LEU A 11 11.77 2.12 11.87
N PRO A 12 12.96 1.96 11.26
CA PRO A 12 13.93 0.92 11.62
C PRO A 12 14.35 0.84 13.09
N LEU A 13 14.49 1.97 13.79
CA LEU A 13 14.89 1.98 15.21
C LEU A 13 13.86 1.33 16.15
N HIS A 14 12.61 1.22 15.72
CA HIS A 14 11.53 0.62 16.49
C HIS A 14 11.29 -0.85 16.10
N CYS A 15 11.82 -1.30 14.97
CA CYS A 15 11.56 -2.61 14.40
C CYS A 15 12.70 -3.61 14.66
N ALA A 16 12.32 -4.89 14.74
CA ALA A 16 13.28 -5.97 14.65
C ALA A 16 14.03 -5.90 13.31
N ASN A 17 15.32 -6.25 13.33
CA ASN A 17 16.21 -6.30 12.16
C ASN A 17 16.38 -4.97 11.41
N ASN A 18 16.12 -3.81 12.05
CA ASN A 18 16.30 -2.49 11.45
C ASN A 18 15.55 -2.35 10.11
N THR A 19 14.29 -2.77 10.09
CA THR A 19 13.42 -2.80 8.91
C THR A 19 12.35 -1.71 8.96
N VAL A 20 11.81 -1.31 7.81
CA VAL A 20 10.56 -0.55 7.75
C VAL A 20 9.39 -1.52 7.67
N VAL A 21 8.42 -1.42 8.59
CA VAL A 21 7.19 -2.20 8.56
C VAL A 21 6.03 -1.27 8.26
N PHE A 22 5.45 -1.41 7.06
CA PHE A 22 4.32 -0.60 6.59
C PHE A 22 3.07 -1.47 6.43
N GLY A 23 2.04 -1.22 7.24
CA GLY A 23 0.74 -1.88 7.16
C GLY A 23 -0.34 -0.96 6.61
N ARG A 24 -1.30 -1.53 5.88
CA ARG A 24 -2.46 -0.83 5.32
C ARG A 24 -3.71 -1.70 5.36
N ASN A 25 -4.79 -1.17 5.92
CA ASN A 25 -6.15 -1.65 5.67
C ASN A 25 -6.75 -0.83 4.51
N SER A 26 -7.24 -1.50 3.47
CA SER A 26 -8.02 -0.85 2.42
C SER A 26 -9.47 -0.69 2.92
N GLU A 27 -9.99 0.54 2.89
CA GLU A 27 -11.29 0.87 3.47
C GLU A 27 -12.18 1.62 2.46
N ASP A 28 -13.36 1.05 2.16
CA ASP A 28 -14.39 1.68 1.34
C ASP A 28 -15.74 0.98 1.56
N GLU A 29 -16.68 1.67 2.20
CA GLU A 29 -18.04 1.16 2.48
C GLU A 29 -18.79 0.76 1.20
N ALA A 30 -18.63 1.52 0.11
CA ALA A 30 -19.36 1.30 -1.13
C ALA A 30 -18.85 0.08 -1.91
N LEU A 31 -17.63 -0.37 -1.62
CA LEU A 31 -17.01 -1.49 -2.30
C LEU A 31 -16.84 -2.73 -1.41
N VAL A 32 -17.49 -2.76 -0.24
CA VAL A 32 -17.60 -3.99 0.55
C VAL A 32 -18.32 -5.07 -0.28
N GLY A 33 -17.64 -6.21 -0.49
CA GLY A 33 -18.12 -7.31 -1.34
C GLY A 33 -17.62 -7.28 -2.79
N VAL A 34 -17.00 -6.19 -3.23
CA VAL A 34 -16.22 -6.16 -4.48
C VAL A 34 -14.81 -6.68 -4.16
N ALA A 35 -14.33 -7.66 -4.92
CA ALA A 35 -13.02 -8.23 -4.64
C ALA A 35 -11.89 -7.27 -4.99
N GLN A 36 -10.78 -7.41 -4.27
CA GLN A 36 -9.50 -6.85 -4.67
C GLN A 36 -8.70 -7.92 -5.40
N GLU A 37 -7.95 -7.51 -6.42
CA GLU A 37 -7.05 -8.40 -7.12
C GLU A 37 -5.62 -8.18 -6.63
N ILE A 38 -4.85 -9.27 -6.52
CA ILE A 38 -3.42 -9.19 -6.26
C ILE A 38 -2.71 -9.82 -7.45
N LEU A 39 -2.00 -9.00 -8.21
CA LEU A 39 -1.38 -9.37 -9.48
C LEU A 39 0.11 -9.04 -9.47
N TYR A 40 0.92 -10.01 -9.88
CA TYR A 40 2.33 -9.82 -10.18
C TYR A 40 2.51 -9.54 -11.67
N TYR A 41 3.43 -8.65 -12.00
CA TYR A 41 3.82 -8.33 -13.37
C TYR A 41 5.32 -8.44 -13.51
N GLU A 42 5.75 -9.11 -14.56
CA GLU A 42 7.15 -9.06 -15.00
C GLU A 42 7.51 -7.64 -15.47
N ALA A 43 8.81 -7.34 -15.46
CA ALA A 43 9.35 -6.06 -15.91
C ALA A 43 8.70 -5.59 -17.22
N ALA A 44 8.73 -6.41 -18.26
CA ALA A 44 8.19 -6.09 -19.58
C ALA A 44 6.66 -5.90 -19.64
N GLU A 45 5.92 -6.37 -18.62
CA GLU A 45 4.46 -6.36 -18.57
C GLU A 45 3.90 -5.27 -17.64
N SER A 46 4.73 -4.76 -16.72
CA SER A 46 4.33 -3.83 -15.66
C SER A 46 3.69 -2.54 -16.19
N LEU A 47 4.04 -2.09 -17.39
CA LEU A 47 3.46 -0.91 -18.04
C LEU A 47 2.57 -1.21 -19.26
N MET A 48 2.38 -2.48 -19.62
CA MET A 48 1.55 -2.84 -20.78
C MET A 48 0.11 -2.36 -20.65
N GLY A 49 -0.48 -1.89 -21.76
CA GLY A 49 -1.88 -1.46 -21.83
C GLY A 49 -2.14 0.01 -21.52
N LYS A 50 -1.11 0.81 -21.18
CA LYS A 50 -1.20 2.25 -21.03
C LYS A 50 -0.23 2.94 -21.98
N THR A 51 -0.75 3.80 -22.86
CA THR A 51 0.07 4.66 -23.72
C THR A 51 0.22 6.02 -23.04
N LEU A 52 0.97 6.09 -21.95
CA LEU A 52 1.62 7.37 -21.60
C LEU A 52 2.96 7.39 -22.35
N GLU A 53 3.44 8.55 -22.77
CA GLU A 53 4.82 8.74 -23.20
C GLU A 53 5.75 8.64 -21.98
N LEU A 54 5.75 7.46 -21.35
CA LEU A 54 6.79 7.04 -20.44
C LEU A 54 7.98 6.79 -21.37
N SER A 55 8.96 7.71 -21.39
CA SER A 55 10.24 7.53 -22.08
C SER A 55 10.74 6.09 -21.92
N ASP A 56 11.48 5.54 -22.90
CA ASP A 56 12.06 4.17 -23.03
C ASP A 56 12.83 3.60 -21.80
N ALA A 57 12.33 3.80 -20.60
CA ALA A 57 12.91 3.40 -19.34
C ALA A 57 12.72 1.90 -19.15
N SER A 58 13.75 1.27 -18.59
CA SER A 58 13.62 -0.09 -18.10
C SER A 58 12.54 -0.11 -17.01
N SER A 59 11.60 -1.02 -17.15
CA SER A 59 10.50 -1.18 -16.21
C SER A 59 10.81 -2.30 -15.22
N PHE A 60 10.27 -2.19 -14.00
CA PHE A 60 10.56 -3.12 -12.91
C PHE A 60 9.47 -4.19 -12.75
N ARG A 61 9.84 -5.31 -12.13
CA ARG A 61 8.87 -6.30 -11.62
C ARG A 61 8.09 -5.66 -10.47
N ILE A 62 6.76 -5.85 -10.47
CA ILE A 62 5.88 -5.28 -9.45
C ILE A 62 4.86 -6.30 -8.95
N ILE A 63 4.50 -6.18 -7.66
CA ILE A 63 3.31 -6.79 -7.08
C ILE A 63 2.31 -5.68 -6.79
N LEU A 64 1.09 -5.81 -7.30
CA LEU A 64 0.09 -4.75 -7.27
C LEU A 64 -1.23 -5.28 -6.69
N GLN A 65 -1.71 -4.62 -5.65
CA GLN A 65 -3.08 -4.75 -5.18
C GLN A 65 -3.96 -3.76 -5.96
N LYS A 66 -5.13 -4.24 -6.37
CA LYS A 66 -6.07 -3.48 -7.20
C LYS A 66 -7.36 -3.32 -6.41
N PRO A 67 -7.90 -2.09 -6.27
CA PRO A 67 -9.10 -1.86 -5.47
C PRO A 67 -10.37 -2.48 -6.05
N LYS A 68 -10.40 -2.87 -7.33
CA LYS A 68 -11.51 -3.62 -7.92
C LYS A 68 -11.02 -4.39 -9.14
N PRO A 69 -11.76 -5.39 -9.63
CA PRO A 69 -11.36 -6.12 -10.82
C PRO A 69 -11.27 -5.26 -12.08
N HIS A 70 -10.42 -5.66 -13.02
CA HIS A 70 -10.37 -5.14 -14.40
C HIS A 70 -9.93 -3.68 -14.58
N ILE A 71 -9.42 -3.03 -13.52
CA ILE A 71 -8.77 -1.71 -13.63
C ILE A 71 -7.30 -1.85 -14.06
N TRP A 72 -6.66 -0.78 -14.52
CA TRP A 72 -5.24 -0.82 -14.91
C TRP A 72 -4.30 -0.58 -13.72
N GLY A 73 -4.49 0.52 -12.98
CA GLY A 73 -3.71 0.86 -11.79
C GLY A 73 -3.96 -0.01 -10.56
N GLY A 74 -3.44 0.41 -9.41
CA GLY A 74 -3.59 -0.25 -8.13
C GLY A 74 -3.58 0.71 -6.95
N ASP A 75 -4.12 0.29 -5.81
CA ASP A 75 -4.24 1.11 -4.60
C ASP A 75 -3.04 0.97 -3.66
N CYS A 76 -2.31 -0.14 -3.75
CA CYS A 76 -0.98 -0.28 -3.18
C CYS A 76 -0.16 -1.35 -3.92
N GLY A 77 1.15 -1.36 -3.69
CA GLY A 77 2.05 -2.38 -4.21
C GLY A 77 3.50 -2.15 -3.79
N SER A 78 4.36 -3.04 -4.26
CA SER A 78 5.81 -2.92 -4.10
C SER A 78 6.51 -3.39 -5.38
N ASN A 79 7.80 -3.07 -5.51
CA ASN A 79 8.63 -3.49 -6.63
C ASN A 79 9.90 -4.22 -6.17
N GLU A 80 10.64 -4.79 -7.12
CA GLU A 80 11.86 -5.54 -6.85
C GLU A 80 13.02 -4.72 -6.24
N HIS A 81 12.88 -3.40 -6.18
CA HIS A 81 13.83 -2.47 -5.57
C HIS A 81 13.42 -2.05 -4.16
N ASN A 82 12.47 -2.75 -3.54
CA ASN A 82 11.96 -2.48 -2.19
C ASN A 82 11.26 -1.12 -2.06
N VAL A 83 10.75 -0.55 -3.16
CA VAL A 83 9.89 0.63 -3.10
C VAL A 83 8.45 0.17 -3.02
N SER A 84 7.76 0.58 -1.95
CA SER A 84 6.32 0.40 -1.77
C SER A 84 5.59 1.72 -1.88
N VAL A 85 4.44 1.72 -2.54
CA VAL A 85 3.57 2.90 -2.70
C VAL A 85 2.14 2.50 -2.39
N ALA A 86 1.42 3.35 -1.66
CA ALA A 86 0.01 3.13 -1.39
C ALA A 86 -0.78 4.43 -1.31
N ILE A 87 -2.06 4.37 -1.66
CA ILE A 87 -3.03 5.44 -1.43
C ILE A 87 -3.49 5.39 0.03
N THR A 88 -3.38 6.53 0.71
CA THR A 88 -3.85 6.71 2.11
C THR A 88 -5.22 7.36 2.15
N TRP A 89 -5.52 8.24 1.19
CA TRP A 89 -6.83 8.90 1.08
C TRP A 89 -7.08 9.45 -0.32
N THR A 90 -8.35 9.54 -0.71
CA THR A 90 -8.80 10.34 -1.85
C THR A 90 -10.26 10.80 -1.73
N ASP A 91 -10.57 11.96 -2.28
CA ASP A 91 -11.92 12.55 -2.28
C ASP A 91 -12.88 12.03 -3.37
N SER A 92 -12.37 11.29 -4.36
CA SER A 92 -13.19 10.77 -5.47
C SER A 92 -13.43 9.25 -5.38
N SER A 93 -14.71 8.86 -5.39
CA SER A 93 -15.16 7.46 -5.48
C SER A 93 -15.26 6.95 -6.92
N GLU A 94 -15.34 7.84 -7.90
CA GLU A 94 -15.49 7.46 -9.31
C GLU A 94 -14.14 7.45 -10.00
N ASN A 95 -13.57 6.25 -10.18
CA ASN A 95 -12.48 6.00 -11.12
C ASN A 95 -11.33 7.01 -11.03
N ASN A 96 -10.70 7.10 -9.86
CA ASN A 96 -9.36 7.67 -9.68
C ASN A 96 -8.29 6.84 -10.37
N LEU A 97 -8.49 6.54 -11.66
CA LEU A 97 -7.49 5.97 -12.53
C LEU A 97 -6.22 6.79 -12.41
N ILE A 98 -6.27 8.11 -12.21
CA ILE A 98 -5.06 8.92 -12.05
C ILE A 98 -4.23 8.48 -10.84
N ALA A 99 -4.79 8.46 -9.62
CA ALA A 99 -4.04 8.04 -8.43
C ALA A 99 -3.60 6.57 -8.54
N LEU A 100 -4.49 5.69 -9.00
CA LEU A 100 -4.20 4.25 -9.14
C LEU A 100 -3.13 3.97 -10.21
N ASP A 101 -3.17 4.73 -11.31
CA ASP A 101 -2.21 4.62 -12.40
C ASP A 101 -0.87 5.21 -11.97
N ILE A 102 -0.85 6.31 -11.21
CA ILE A 102 0.36 6.89 -10.62
C ILE A 102 1.06 5.85 -9.73
N VAL A 103 0.33 5.16 -8.84
CA VAL A 103 0.91 4.07 -8.02
C VAL A 103 1.62 3.05 -8.90
N ARG A 104 0.95 2.54 -9.94
CA ARG A 104 1.52 1.53 -10.83
C ARG A 104 2.71 2.05 -11.64
N ILE A 105 2.61 3.26 -12.19
CA ILE A 105 3.69 3.88 -12.99
C ILE A 105 4.91 4.11 -12.12
N THR A 106 4.74 4.67 -10.92
CA THR A 106 5.83 4.92 -9.97
C THR A 106 6.53 3.62 -9.58
N LEU A 107 5.78 2.58 -9.20
CA LEU A 107 6.37 1.28 -8.86
C LEU A 107 7.13 0.65 -10.03
N ALA A 108 6.63 0.81 -11.25
CA ALA A 108 7.27 0.24 -12.43
C ALA A 108 8.50 1.02 -12.92
N SER A 109 8.80 2.21 -12.37
CA SER A 109 9.85 3.09 -12.92
C SER A 109 10.76 3.76 -11.88
N CYS A 110 10.65 3.43 -10.59
CA CYS A 110 11.47 4.03 -9.53
C CYS A 110 12.10 2.99 -8.60
N ASP A 111 13.35 3.19 -8.20
CA ASP A 111 14.17 2.25 -7.42
C ASP A 111 14.47 2.72 -5.99
N THR A 112 14.04 3.94 -5.63
CA THR A 112 14.13 4.50 -4.26
C THR A 112 12.88 5.31 -3.93
N ALA A 113 12.62 5.56 -2.65
CA ALA A 113 11.49 6.40 -2.23
C ALA A 113 11.66 7.87 -2.69
N ASP A 114 12.90 8.37 -2.76
CA ASP A 114 13.18 9.71 -3.29
C ASP A 114 12.87 9.82 -4.79
N ASN A 115 13.34 8.86 -5.61
CA ASN A 115 13.03 8.82 -7.04
C ASN A 115 11.52 8.65 -7.28
N ALA A 116 10.85 7.85 -6.43
CA ALA A 116 9.41 7.67 -6.48
C ALA A 116 8.65 8.97 -6.16
N LEU A 117 9.09 9.75 -5.18
CA LEU A 117 8.52 11.06 -4.88
C LEU A 117 8.65 12.03 -6.06
N GLU A 118 9.85 12.13 -6.64
CA GLU A 118 10.10 13.00 -7.80
C GLU A 118 9.22 12.59 -8.99
N ARG A 119 9.07 11.28 -9.20
CA ARG A 119 8.22 10.75 -10.25
C ARG A 119 6.74 11.08 -10.04
N VAL A 120 6.24 10.93 -8.82
CA VAL A 120 4.89 11.35 -8.45
C VAL A 120 4.72 12.84 -8.74
N GLY A 121 5.66 13.68 -8.26
CA GLY A 121 5.62 15.12 -8.49
C GLY A 121 5.53 15.49 -9.97
N GLN A 122 6.35 14.87 -10.82
CA GLN A 122 6.30 15.06 -12.27
C GLN A 122 4.93 14.68 -12.85
N LEU A 123 4.42 13.49 -12.51
CA LEU A 123 3.13 13.00 -13.02
C LEU A 123 1.97 13.92 -12.60
N ILE A 124 2.00 14.46 -11.38
CA ILE A 124 0.99 15.42 -10.91
C ILE A 124 1.08 16.73 -11.67
N THR A 125 2.27 17.30 -11.84
CA THR A 125 2.44 18.57 -12.55
C THR A 125 2.01 18.46 -14.02
N GLU A 126 2.34 17.35 -14.69
CA GLU A 126 2.02 17.13 -16.10
C GLU A 126 0.55 16.72 -16.32
N HIS A 127 0.06 15.77 -15.52
CA HIS A 127 -1.19 15.04 -15.77
C HIS A 127 -2.24 15.15 -14.65
N GLY A 128 -1.96 15.90 -13.59
CA GLY A 128 -2.91 16.17 -12.53
C GLY A 128 -4.23 16.73 -13.08
N VAL A 129 -5.33 16.26 -12.50
CA VAL A 129 -6.68 16.68 -12.89
C VAL A 129 -7.23 17.61 -11.84
N GLU A 130 -7.74 18.75 -12.32
CA GLU A 130 -8.39 19.76 -11.48
C GLU A 130 -9.45 19.14 -10.57
N ASP A 131 -9.57 19.67 -9.36
CA ASP A 131 -10.50 19.24 -8.32
C ASP A 131 -10.32 17.80 -7.80
N VAL A 132 -9.32 17.03 -8.26
CA VAL A 132 -8.99 15.72 -7.69
C VAL A 132 -7.94 15.88 -6.59
N LYS A 133 -8.20 15.25 -5.43
CA LYS A 133 -7.29 15.26 -4.30
C LYS A 133 -7.03 13.86 -3.78
N PHE A 134 -5.77 13.59 -3.47
CA PHE A 134 -5.38 12.33 -2.85
C PHE A 134 -4.06 12.45 -2.12
N SER A 135 -3.83 11.52 -1.20
CA SER A 135 -2.56 11.34 -0.52
C SER A 135 -1.99 9.95 -0.75
N LEU A 136 -0.67 9.89 -0.88
CA LEU A 136 0.12 8.68 -1.03
C LEU A 136 1.12 8.57 0.12
N ILE A 137 1.42 7.33 0.51
CA ILE A 137 2.62 7.00 1.28
C ILE A 137 3.58 6.22 0.37
N ILE A 138 4.84 6.57 0.41
CA ILE A 138 5.94 5.95 -0.34
C ILE A 138 6.97 5.50 0.69
N CYS A 139 7.35 4.23 0.67
CA CYS A 139 8.31 3.66 1.61
C CYS A 139 9.41 2.94 0.83
N ASP A 140 10.65 3.10 1.27
CA ASP A 140 11.75 2.17 1.00
C ASP A 140 12.37 1.72 2.34
N PRO A 141 13.43 0.89 2.37
CA PRO A 141 14.04 0.46 3.63
C PRO A 141 14.64 1.57 4.51
N ILE A 142 14.81 2.79 3.99
CA ILE A 142 15.53 3.89 4.64
C ILE A 142 14.59 5.06 4.93
N LYS A 143 13.64 5.36 4.03
CA LYS A 143 12.87 6.58 4.04
C LYS A 143 11.39 6.33 3.76
N VAL A 144 10.56 7.11 4.44
CA VAL A 144 9.11 7.14 4.24
C VAL A 144 8.71 8.56 3.87
N TRP A 145 8.03 8.72 2.74
CA TRP A 145 7.43 9.97 2.29
C TRP A 145 5.91 9.89 2.39
N LEU A 146 5.32 10.94 2.92
CA LEU A 146 3.89 11.23 2.83
C LEU A 146 3.70 12.37 1.84
N VAL A 147 2.84 12.16 0.85
CA VAL A 147 2.65 13.07 -0.29
C VAL A 147 1.18 13.39 -0.44
N SER A 148 0.84 14.67 -0.52
CA SER A 148 -0.52 15.15 -0.78
C SER A 148 -0.56 15.88 -2.12
N CYS A 149 -1.55 15.54 -2.92
CA CYS A 149 -1.75 16.04 -4.28
C CYS A 149 -3.13 16.69 -4.39
N ALA A 150 -3.20 17.86 -5.01
CA ALA A 150 -4.45 18.58 -5.29
C ALA A 150 -4.34 19.27 -6.65
N GLY A 151 -5.14 18.82 -7.62
CA GLY A 151 -5.02 19.31 -8.99
C GLY A 151 -3.65 18.98 -9.58
N LYS A 152 -2.90 20.03 -9.92
CA LYS A 152 -1.51 19.95 -10.43
C LYS A 152 -0.45 20.31 -9.40
N LEU A 153 -0.85 20.52 -8.15
CA LEU A 153 0.02 20.87 -7.05
C LEU A 153 0.22 19.67 -6.13
N TRP A 154 1.41 19.58 -5.54
CA TRP A 154 1.74 18.56 -4.57
C TRP A 154 2.67 19.13 -3.49
N ALA A 155 2.60 18.53 -2.30
CA ALA A 155 3.49 18.77 -1.17
C ALA A 155 3.82 17.44 -0.50
N ALA A 156 4.98 17.36 0.12
CA ALA A 156 5.49 16.15 0.75
C ALA A 156 6.28 16.44 2.03
N GLN A 157 6.19 15.51 2.97
CA GLN A 157 6.99 15.45 4.19
C GLN A 157 7.55 14.04 4.36
N SER A 158 8.74 13.92 4.97
CA SER A 158 9.31 12.61 5.30
C SER A 158 9.16 12.27 6.79
N PHE A 159 9.12 10.97 7.08
CA PHE A 159 9.32 10.45 8.42
C PHE A 159 10.73 9.87 8.52
N SER A 160 11.49 10.30 9.52
CA SER A 160 12.89 9.88 9.75
C SER A 160 13.05 8.94 10.95
N GLU A 161 12.09 8.93 11.87
CA GLU A 161 12.08 8.05 13.04
C GLU A 161 10.65 7.84 13.57
N GLY A 162 10.49 6.95 14.54
CA GLY A 162 9.23 6.71 15.21
C GLY A 162 8.31 5.70 14.54
N TYR A 163 7.04 5.82 14.88
CA TYR A 163 5.92 5.10 14.28
C TYR A 163 4.80 6.10 14.04
N HIS A 164 4.06 5.91 12.94
CA HIS A 164 3.06 6.87 12.48
C HIS A 164 1.80 6.14 12.04
N HIS A 165 0.65 6.60 12.56
CA HIS A 165 -0.66 6.32 11.99
C HIS A 165 -0.96 7.48 11.02
N VAL A 166 -1.28 7.18 9.78
CA VAL A 166 -1.34 8.19 8.71
C VAL A 166 -2.77 8.65 8.47
N PRO A 167 -3.02 9.95 8.21
CA PRO A 167 -4.37 10.48 7.99
C PRO A 167 -5.13 9.78 6.87
N THR A 168 -6.42 9.50 7.10
CA THR A 168 -7.28 8.70 6.21
C THR A 168 -8.52 9.45 5.69
N ASN A 169 -8.69 10.72 6.05
CA ASN A 169 -9.89 11.51 5.77
C ASN A 169 -9.59 12.92 5.20
N GLY A 170 -8.38 13.13 4.70
CA GLY A 170 -7.97 14.41 4.12
C GLY A 170 -6.58 14.35 3.48
N LEU A 171 -6.11 15.52 3.05
CA LEU A 171 -4.74 15.69 2.60
C LEU A 171 -3.81 15.62 3.82
N ALA A 172 -2.89 14.68 3.78
CA ALA A 172 -2.08 14.29 4.92
C ALA A 172 -0.90 15.24 5.19
N VAL A 173 -0.51 16.06 4.21
CA VAL A 173 0.54 17.08 4.37
C VAL A 173 -0.09 18.43 4.71
N THR A 174 0.25 18.96 5.89
CA THR A 174 -0.28 20.21 6.44
C THR A 174 0.80 21.30 6.41
N THR A 175 1.39 21.65 7.56
CA THR A 175 2.37 22.73 7.69
C THR A 175 3.81 22.28 7.53
N THR A 176 4.11 21.01 7.82
CA THR A 176 5.45 20.45 7.59
C THR A 176 5.57 20.06 6.13
N ILE A 177 6.30 20.86 5.35
CA ILE A 177 6.52 20.66 3.91
C ILE A 177 8.02 20.68 3.64
N GLU A 178 8.57 19.54 3.24
CA GLU A 178 9.99 19.40 2.86
C GLU A 178 10.22 19.53 1.35
N LYS A 179 9.29 19.01 0.55
CA LYS A 179 9.34 19.07 -0.92
C LYS A 179 7.95 19.39 -1.45
N SER A 180 7.87 20.09 -2.58
CA SER A 180 6.60 20.46 -3.19
C SER A 180 6.76 20.78 -4.68
N SER A 181 5.65 21.11 -5.34
CA SER A 181 5.67 21.77 -6.65
C SER A 181 6.54 23.03 -6.64
N GLU A 182 7.17 23.29 -7.80
CA GLU A 182 7.86 24.56 -8.05
C GLU A 182 6.88 25.73 -7.89
N ASP A 183 7.34 26.81 -7.28
CA ASP A 183 6.56 28.03 -7.03
C ASP A 183 5.19 27.78 -6.35
N LEU A 184 5.10 26.76 -5.48
CA LEU A 184 3.85 26.36 -4.80
C LEU A 184 3.15 27.56 -4.14
N GLN A 185 3.91 28.40 -3.44
CA GLN A 185 3.37 29.56 -2.72
C GLN A 185 2.74 30.59 -3.66
N GLU A 186 3.41 30.90 -4.77
CA GLU A 186 2.94 31.80 -5.81
C GLU A 186 1.69 31.25 -6.49
N ALA A 187 1.67 29.94 -6.79
CA ALA A 187 0.52 29.26 -7.37
C ALA A 187 -0.71 29.35 -6.44
N LEU A 188 -0.53 29.04 -5.15
CA LEU A 188 -1.61 29.11 -4.15
C LEU A 188 -2.13 30.53 -3.97
N LYS A 189 -1.26 31.55 -3.99
CA LYS A 189 -1.67 32.97 -3.98
C LYS A 189 -2.48 33.35 -5.21
N ALA A 190 -2.02 32.94 -6.40
CA ALA A 190 -2.73 33.20 -7.65
C ALA A 190 -4.11 32.54 -7.69
N MET A 191 -4.25 31.37 -7.06
CA MET A 191 -5.53 30.66 -6.89
C MET A 191 -6.42 31.26 -5.80
N GLY A 192 -5.90 32.17 -4.97
CA GLY A 192 -6.61 32.72 -3.81
C GLY A 192 -6.78 31.71 -2.65
N CYS A 193 -6.01 30.63 -2.67
CA CYS A 193 -6.02 29.58 -1.65
C CYS A 193 -5.15 29.93 -0.43
N TRP A 194 -4.18 30.83 -0.60
CA TRP A 194 -3.34 31.34 0.47
C TRP A 194 -3.11 32.85 0.30
N ASP A 195 -3.24 33.62 1.37
CA ASP A 195 -3.09 35.09 1.34
C ASP A 195 -1.63 35.54 1.37
N GLY A 196 -0.69 34.62 1.64
CA GLY A 196 0.73 34.90 1.75
C GLY A 196 1.22 35.26 3.13
N GLU A 197 0.31 35.29 4.11
CA GLU A 197 0.62 35.61 5.49
C GLU A 197 0.52 34.34 6.34
N GLY A 198 1.32 34.27 7.41
CA GLY A 198 1.35 33.12 8.31
C GLY A 198 2.06 31.88 7.76
N GLU A 199 1.89 30.77 8.46
CA GLU A 199 2.43 29.46 8.08
C GLU A 199 1.56 28.83 7.00
N LEU A 200 2.18 28.28 5.95
CA LEU A 200 1.47 27.61 4.88
C LEU A 200 0.99 26.23 5.36
N ASP A 201 -0.32 26.01 5.36
CA ASP A 201 -0.93 24.68 5.54
C ASP A 201 -1.52 24.20 4.21
N PHE A 202 -0.87 23.22 3.59
CA PHE A 202 -1.24 22.72 2.27
C PHE A 202 -2.66 22.12 2.26
N ALA A 203 -3.01 21.29 3.24
CA ALA A 203 -4.33 20.66 3.31
C ALA A 203 -5.45 21.70 3.49
N SER A 204 -5.20 22.71 4.35
CA SER A 204 -6.16 23.80 4.59
C SER A 204 -6.38 24.69 3.36
N CYS A 205 -5.34 24.91 2.53
CA CYS A 205 -5.46 25.66 1.26
C CYS A 205 -6.50 25.05 0.30
N PHE A 206 -6.77 23.75 0.42
CA PHE A 206 -7.73 23.02 -0.41
C PHE A 206 -8.98 22.59 0.35
N ASN A 207 -9.25 23.14 1.54
CA ASN A 207 -10.37 22.76 2.41
C ASN A 207 -10.45 21.24 2.66
N SER A 208 -9.29 20.62 2.88
CA SER A 208 -9.15 19.16 2.94
C SER A 208 -8.30 18.70 4.12
N SER A 209 -8.30 19.45 5.22
CA SER A 209 -7.55 19.12 6.43
C SER A 209 -8.09 17.84 7.06
N PRO A 210 -7.21 16.91 7.51
CA PRO A 210 -7.62 15.70 8.19
C PRO A 210 -8.12 16.00 9.61
N ASP A 211 -8.90 15.08 10.17
CA ASP A 211 -9.32 15.20 11.59
C ASP A 211 -8.13 14.91 12.52
N SER A 212 -8.13 15.53 13.70
CA SER A 212 -6.98 15.56 14.61
C SER A 212 -6.71 14.27 15.42
N SER A 213 -7.28 13.12 15.06
CA SER A 213 -7.12 11.89 15.86
C SER A 213 -6.49 10.75 15.07
N GLU A 214 -5.22 10.48 15.35
CA GLU A 214 -4.42 9.40 14.78
C GLU A 214 -3.83 8.55 15.90
N GLU A 215 -4.72 8.03 16.76
CA GLU A 215 -4.32 7.09 17.80
C GLU A 215 -3.94 5.74 17.18
N TRP A 216 -2.83 5.20 17.63
CA TRP A 216 -2.39 3.88 17.20
C TRP A 216 -3.38 2.81 17.63
N SER A 217 -3.69 1.87 16.73
CA SER A 217 -4.64 0.80 17.02
C SER A 217 -3.95 -0.39 17.69
N GLY A 218 -4.41 -0.73 18.90
CA GLY A 218 -3.90 -1.87 19.66
C GLY A 218 -2.69 -1.51 20.53
N GLN A 219 -1.69 -2.39 20.57
CA GLN A 219 -0.46 -2.14 21.33
C GLN A 219 0.49 -1.24 20.52
N GLU A 220 0.89 -0.12 21.12
CA GLU A 220 1.85 0.81 20.52
C GLU A 220 3.26 0.21 20.44
N PRO A 221 4.06 0.55 19.41
CA PRO A 221 5.47 0.19 19.35
C PRO A 221 6.26 0.78 20.53
N VAL A 222 6.89 -0.07 21.33
CA VAL A 222 7.54 0.31 22.60
C VAL A 222 8.96 0.89 22.46
N GLY A 223 9.41 1.20 21.24
CA GLY A 223 10.70 1.90 21.00
C GLY A 223 11.95 1.14 21.46
N ASP A 224 11.84 -0.16 21.71
CA ASP A 224 12.92 -1.04 22.16
C ASP A 224 13.48 -1.92 21.02
N GLY A 225 13.07 -1.66 19.78
CA GLY A 225 13.47 -2.43 18.60
C GLY A 225 12.79 -3.81 18.48
N SER A 226 11.74 -4.08 19.26
CA SER A 226 11.05 -5.38 19.25
C SER A 226 9.86 -5.48 18.29
N TYR A 227 9.45 -4.37 17.67
CA TYR A 227 8.26 -4.38 16.81
C TYR A 227 8.47 -5.29 15.60
N ALA A 228 7.54 -6.22 15.40
CA ALA A 228 7.67 -7.28 14.39
C ALA A 228 6.48 -7.29 13.43
N LEU A 229 6.60 -8.07 12.36
CA LEU A 229 5.53 -8.33 11.39
C LEU A 229 4.20 -8.71 12.06
N THR A 230 4.23 -9.62 13.02
CA THR A 230 3.03 -10.10 13.71
C THR A 230 2.38 -9.02 14.58
N SER A 231 3.18 -8.08 15.13
CA SER A 231 2.64 -6.88 15.79
C SER A 231 1.83 -6.02 14.83
N MET A 232 2.29 -5.87 13.57
CA MET A 232 1.54 -5.15 12.54
C MET A 232 0.26 -5.89 12.12
N PHE A 233 0.27 -7.22 12.08
CA PHE A 233 -0.96 -7.99 11.86
C PHE A 233 -2.01 -7.70 12.93
N GLU A 234 -1.62 -7.64 14.20
CA GLU A 234 -2.53 -7.33 15.30
C GLU A 234 -3.01 -5.87 15.28
N THR A 235 -2.14 -4.92 14.92
CA THR A 235 -2.54 -3.52 14.71
C THR A 235 -3.62 -3.42 13.64
N LEU A 236 -3.41 -4.04 12.46
CA LEU A 236 -4.37 -4.00 11.36
C LEU A 236 -5.67 -4.74 11.68
N ARG A 237 -5.63 -5.83 12.45
CA ARG A 237 -6.82 -6.53 12.93
C ARG A 237 -7.63 -5.69 13.92
N THR A 238 -6.94 -5.01 14.83
CA THR A 238 -7.58 -4.14 15.83
C THR A 238 -8.21 -2.92 15.16
N ALA A 239 -7.57 -2.38 14.12
CA ALA A 239 -8.07 -1.26 13.35
C ALA A 239 -9.22 -1.62 12.39
N ALA A 240 -9.45 -2.91 12.14
CA ALA A 240 -10.39 -3.35 11.10
C ALA A 240 -11.84 -3.05 11.48
N GLN A 241 -12.58 -2.48 10.53
CA GLN A 241 -14.02 -2.26 10.64
C GLN A 241 -14.73 -3.06 9.56
N ALA A 242 -15.57 -4.03 9.94
CA ALA A 242 -16.24 -4.92 8.98
C ALA A 242 -17.09 -4.16 7.93
N SER A 243 -17.59 -2.97 8.26
CA SER A 243 -18.39 -2.12 7.36
C SER A 243 -17.58 -1.42 6.27
N THR A 244 -16.25 -1.39 6.37
CA THR A 244 -15.39 -0.69 5.40
C THR A 244 -14.20 -1.53 4.95
N SER A 245 -13.73 -2.49 5.73
CA SER A 245 -12.50 -3.27 5.52
C SER A 245 -12.59 -4.21 4.32
N ARG A 246 -11.77 -3.97 3.30
CA ARG A 246 -11.76 -4.73 2.03
C ARG A 246 -10.58 -5.68 1.87
N SER A 247 -9.44 -5.34 2.45
CA SER A 247 -8.26 -6.19 2.58
C SER A 247 -7.22 -5.52 3.49
N ALA A 248 -6.19 -6.29 3.86
CA ALA A 248 -4.98 -5.77 4.47
C ALA A 248 -3.73 -6.16 3.69
N THR A 249 -2.74 -5.28 3.77
CA THR A 249 -1.41 -5.47 3.20
C THR A 249 -0.36 -5.06 4.23
N VAL A 250 0.74 -5.81 4.32
CA VAL A 250 1.94 -5.40 5.07
C VAL A 250 3.17 -5.53 4.18
N PHE A 251 3.97 -4.49 4.09
CA PHE A 251 5.26 -4.49 3.44
C PHE A 251 6.35 -4.44 4.52
N VAL A 252 7.18 -5.49 4.59
CA VAL A 252 8.41 -5.49 5.38
C VAL A 252 9.57 -5.19 4.43
N LEU A 253 10.19 -4.03 4.60
CA LEU A 253 11.24 -3.51 3.73
C LEU A 253 12.59 -3.58 4.44
N CYS A 254 13.53 -4.27 3.82
CA CYS A 254 14.83 -4.60 4.37
C CYS A 254 15.96 -3.98 3.52
N SER A 255 17.00 -3.44 4.15
CA SER A 255 18.19 -2.94 3.43
C SER A 255 19.15 -4.07 3.03
N ASP A 256 19.41 -4.99 3.96
CA ASP A 256 20.43 -6.04 3.83
C ASP A 256 19.86 -7.45 3.79
N LEU A 257 18.53 -7.59 3.90
CA LEU A 257 17.81 -8.86 3.88
C LEU A 257 16.78 -8.85 2.76
N ILE A 258 16.18 -10.01 2.48
CA ILE A 258 15.08 -10.13 1.53
C ILE A 258 13.82 -9.50 2.14
N SER A 259 13.25 -8.51 1.45
CA SER A 259 11.95 -7.94 1.80
C SER A 259 10.83 -8.96 1.55
N CYS A 260 9.83 -8.99 2.43
CA CYS A 260 8.67 -9.86 2.32
C CYS A 260 7.39 -9.04 2.51
N HIS A 261 6.45 -9.23 1.60
CA HIS A 261 5.17 -8.52 1.57
C HIS A 261 4.05 -9.52 1.84
N TRP A 262 2.99 -9.07 2.48
CA TRP A 262 1.95 -9.92 3.01
C TRP A 262 0.59 -9.37 2.64
N PHE A 263 -0.25 -10.19 2.04
CA PHE A 263 -1.55 -9.76 1.53
C PHE A 263 -2.66 -10.67 2.05
N THR A 264 -3.80 -10.10 2.44
CA THR A 264 -4.99 -10.93 2.71
C THR A 264 -5.73 -11.32 1.44
N GLY A 265 -5.95 -10.37 0.52
CA GLY A 265 -6.78 -10.61 -0.68
C GLY A 265 -8.24 -10.94 -0.37
N THR A 266 -8.66 -10.77 0.89
CA THR A 266 -9.99 -11.07 1.43
C THR A 266 -10.44 -9.95 2.37
N PRO A 267 -11.76 -9.67 2.44
CA PRO A 267 -12.33 -8.62 3.27
C PRO A 267 -12.26 -8.96 4.75
N ASP A 268 -12.43 -7.93 5.59
CA ASP A 268 -12.32 -8.03 7.05
C ASP A 268 -10.99 -8.65 7.53
N THR A 269 -10.03 -7.79 7.86
CA THR A 269 -8.70 -8.21 8.31
C THR A 269 -8.75 -9.03 9.60
N SER A 270 -9.76 -8.81 10.46
CA SER A 270 -9.93 -9.57 11.71
C SER A 270 -10.17 -11.06 11.43
N GLU A 271 -10.92 -11.35 10.36
CA GLU A 271 -11.29 -12.71 9.95
C GLU A 271 -10.48 -13.26 8.76
N SER A 272 -9.48 -12.49 8.29
CA SER A 272 -8.60 -12.85 7.18
C SER A 272 -7.23 -13.36 7.65
N VAL A 273 -6.51 -14.00 6.72
CA VAL A 273 -5.11 -14.42 6.91
C VAL A 273 -4.21 -13.84 5.85
N PHE A 274 -2.98 -13.53 6.24
CA PHE A 274 -1.93 -12.95 5.40
C PHE A 274 -1.15 -14.02 4.66
N LYS A 275 -0.86 -13.78 3.37
CA LYS A 275 -0.08 -14.67 2.51
C LYS A 275 1.21 -13.95 2.09
N PRO A 276 2.38 -14.58 2.28
CA PRO A 276 3.65 -13.97 1.94
C PRO A 276 3.87 -13.95 0.43
N PHE A 277 4.54 -12.90 -0.02
CA PHE A 277 5.07 -12.70 -1.35
C PHE A 277 6.44 -12.04 -1.24
N LEU A 278 7.36 -12.47 -2.08
CA LEU A 278 8.67 -11.85 -2.28
C LEU A 278 9.05 -11.97 -3.74
N PHE A 279 9.95 -11.10 -4.20
CA PHE A 279 10.44 -11.11 -5.58
C PHE A 279 11.43 -12.25 -5.81
N ALA A 280 10.90 -13.47 -5.91
CA ALA A 280 11.65 -14.69 -6.16
C ALA A 280 12.32 -14.70 -7.55
N THR A 281 12.93 -15.81 -7.96
CA THR A 281 13.53 -15.89 -9.31
C THR A 281 12.46 -15.89 -10.39
N LYS A 282 11.37 -16.64 -10.19
CA LYS A 282 10.18 -16.71 -11.07
C LYS A 282 8.91 -16.85 -10.23
N PRO A 283 8.54 -15.81 -9.47
CA PRO A 283 7.42 -15.90 -8.54
C PRO A 283 6.11 -16.17 -9.30
N LYS A 284 5.31 -17.06 -8.73
CA LYS A 284 3.99 -17.46 -9.24
C LYS A 284 2.91 -17.02 -8.27
N ILE A 285 1.90 -16.37 -8.82
CA ILE A 285 0.70 -15.96 -8.07
C ILE A 285 -0.43 -16.93 -8.40
N SER A 286 -1.21 -17.29 -7.39
CA SER A 286 -2.39 -18.12 -7.59
C SER A 286 -3.42 -17.42 -8.49
N PRO A 287 -4.01 -18.09 -9.49
CA PRO A 287 -5.11 -17.50 -10.27
C PRO A 287 -6.35 -17.19 -9.41
N LEU A 288 -6.40 -17.68 -8.17
CA LEU A 288 -7.49 -17.46 -7.23
C LEU A 288 -7.55 -16.02 -6.69
N THR A 289 -6.49 -15.24 -6.83
CA THR A 289 -6.42 -13.80 -6.47
C THR A 289 -6.79 -12.88 -7.64
N LYS A 290 -7.13 -13.44 -8.80
CA LYS A 290 -7.54 -12.71 -10.00
C LYS A 290 -9.01 -12.98 -10.30
N ALA A 291 -9.75 -11.95 -10.70
CA ALA A 291 -11.12 -12.14 -11.14
C ALA A 291 -11.12 -12.68 -12.58
N LEU A 292 -12.03 -13.61 -12.86
CA LEU A 292 -12.28 -14.00 -14.25
C LEU A 292 -13.02 -12.87 -14.97
N ALA A 293 -12.96 -12.87 -16.31
CA ALA A 293 -13.71 -11.90 -17.12
C ALA A 293 -15.17 -11.85 -16.68
N ASP A 294 -15.72 -10.64 -16.60
CA ASP A 294 -17.11 -10.35 -16.21
C ASP A 294 -17.49 -10.70 -14.76
N ASN A 295 -16.54 -11.12 -13.92
CA ASN A 295 -16.77 -11.32 -12.49
C ASN A 295 -16.26 -10.14 -11.66
N GLU A 296 -17.02 -9.77 -10.63
CA GLU A 296 -16.65 -8.78 -9.61
C GLU A 296 -15.95 -9.39 -8.39
N MET A 297 -15.92 -10.73 -8.31
CA MET A 297 -15.28 -11.49 -7.22
C MET A 297 -14.17 -12.40 -7.75
N THR A 298 -13.05 -12.42 -7.03
CA THR A 298 -12.05 -13.49 -7.17
C THR A 298 -12.60 -14.78 -6.54
N LEU A 299 -12.07 -15.94 -6.93
CA LEU A 299 -12.50 -17.20 -6.31
C LEU A 299 -12.10 -17.27 -4.83
N LEU A 300 -10.94 -16.71 -4.46
CA LEU A 300 -10.52 -16.57 -3.07
C LEU A 300 -11.56 -15.77 -2.27
N HIS A 301 -11.92 -14.57 -2.74
CA HIS A 301 -12.88 -13.71 -2.08
C HIS A 301 -14.25 -14.39 -1.93
N LYS A 302 -14.73 -15.08 -2.97
CA LYS A 302 -16.00 -15.83 -2.94
C LYS A 302 -16.00 -16.98 -1.93
N LEU A 303 -14.91 -17.74 -1.82
CA LEU A 303 -14.84 -18.85 -0.88
C LEU A 303 -14.68 -18.36 0.55
N HIS A 304 -13.91 -17.29 0.74
CA HIS A 304 -13.79 -16.62 2.03
C HIS A 304 -15.17 -16.20 2.54
N SER A 305 -16.01 -15.53 1.74
CA SER A 305 -17.35 -15.12 2.18
C SER A 305 -18.32 -16.28 2.50
N GLN A 306 -17.99 -17.51 2.10
CA GLN A 306 -18.76 -18.73 2.36
C GLN A 306 -18.18 -19.58 3.49
N ARG A 307 -17.07 -19.14 4.11
CA ARG A 307 -16.37 -19.91 5.14
C ARG A 307 -17.25 -20.15 6.37
N LYS A 308 -16.94 -21.21 7.10
CA LYS A 308 -17.53 -21.48 8.42
C LYS A 308 -16.73 -20.70 9.47
N ALA A 309 -17.38 -20.11 10.47
CA ALA A 309 -16.68 -19.44 11.56
C ALA A 309 -15.61 -20.33 12.24
N ALA A 310 -15.87 -21.64 12.35
CA ALA A 310 -14.94 -22.62 12.91
C ALA A 310 -13.65 -22.84 12.07
N SER A 311 -13.58 -22.36 10.82
CA SER A 311 -12.34 -22.43 10.03
C SER A 311 -11.34 -21.36 10.47
N LEU A 312 -11.77 -20.29 11.15
CA LEU A 312 -10.91 -19.16 11.48
C LEU A 312 -9.73 -19.56 12.37
N GLU A 313 -9.96 -20.39 13.39
CA GLU A 313 -8.89 -20.87 14.27
C GLU A 313 -7.82 -21.66 13.49
N HIS A 314 -8.25 -22.56 12.62
CA HIS A 314 -7.35 -23.33 11.75
C HIS A 314 -6.58 -22.43 10.77
N LEU A 315 -7.24 -21.40 10.23
CA LEU A 315 -6.63 -20.43 9.34
C LEU A 315 -5.57 -19.59 10.06
N LYS A 316 -5.84 -19.12 11.29
CA LYS A 316 -4.85 -18.39 12.09
C LYS A 316 -3.67 -19.30 12.46
N ALA A 317 -3.90 -20.56 12.79
CA ALA A 317 -2.82 -21.52 13.02
C ALA A 317 -1.96 -21.75 11.76
N LEU A 318 -2.59 -21.83 10.59
CA LEU A 318 -1.89 -21.91 9.30
C LEU A 318 -1.02 -20.67 9.03
N GLU A 319 -1.55 -19.47 9.31
CA GLU A 319 -0.80 -18.22 9.15
C GLU A 319 0.39 -18.17 10.10
N THR A 320 0.23 -18.52 11.38
CA THR A 320 1.33 -18.55 12.35
C THR A 320 2.45 -19.49 11.90
N ALA A 321 2.11 -20.71 11.50
CA ALA A 321 3.11 -21.67 11.00
C ALA A 321 3.82 -21.12 9.75
N CYS A 322 3.08 -20.50 8.83
CA CYS A 322 3.64 -19.90 7.63
C CYS A 322 4.62 -18.76 7.95
N VAL A 323 4.29 -17.88 8.91
CA VAL A 323 5.18 -16.81 9.37
C VAL A 323 6.47 -17.39 9.97
N GLU A 324 6.36 -18.41 10.82
CA GLU A 324 7.52 -19.06 11.45
C GLU A 324 8.44 -19.72 10.39
N GLU A 325 7.86 -20.49 9.46
CA GLU A 325 8.59 -21.18 8.40
C GLU A 325 9.29 -20.20 7.45
N VAL A 326 8.59 -19.16 6.98
CA VAL A 326 9.18 -18.15 6.09
C VAL A 326 10.27 -17.36 6.81
N SER A 327 10.05 -16.96 8.06
CA SER A 327 11.05 -16.21 8.82
C SER A 327 12.32 -17.03 9.08
N ALA A 328 12.16 -18.31 9.43
CA ALA A 328 13.30 -19.23 9.60
C ALA A 328 14.04 -19.44 8.28
N TYR A 329 13.32 -19.66 7.18
CA TYR A 329 13.91 -19.87 5.86
C TYR A 329 14.73 -18.66 5.40
N LEU A 330 14.17 -17.44 5.53
CA LEU A 330 14.85 -16.19 5.15
C LEU A 330 16.07 -15.88 6.03
N ALA A 331 16.08 -16.32 7.29
CA ALA A 331 17.24 -16.18 8.16
C ALA A 331 18.40 -17.12 7.75
N GLU A 332 18.08 -18.30 7.20
CA GLU A 332 19.08 -19.28 6.74
C GLU A 332 19.56 -19.02 5.29
N HIS A 333 18.72 -18.39 4.47
CA HIS A 333 18.97 -18.15 3.05
C HIS A 333 18.90 -16.65 2.72
N PRO A 334 20.03 -15.93 2.77
CA PRO A 334 20.06 -14.47 2.57
C PRO A 334 19.91 -14.06 1.10
N GLU A 335 19.92 -15.02 0.16
CA GLU A 335 19.78 -14.78 -1.27
C GLU A 335 18.49 -15.40 -1.81
N VAL A 336 17.87 -14.70 -2.75
CA VAL A 336 16.66 -15.17 -3.43
C VAL A 336 16.96 -16.42 -4.26
N ASN A 337 16.10 -17.43 -4.15
CA ASN A 337 16.19 -18.67 -4.92
C ASN A 337 14.82 -19.19 -5.38
N GLU A 338 14.82 -20.28 -6.14
CA GLU A 338 13.62 -20.86 -6.78
C GLU A 338 12.69 -21.60 -5.81
N GLU A 339 13.13 -21.93 -4.59
CA GLU A 339 12.28 -22.63 -3.60
C GLU A 339 11.08 -21.76 -3.16
N LEU A 340 11.22 -20.44 -3.29
CA LEU A 340 10.21 -19.46 -2.94
C LEU A 340 9.31 -19.06 -4.12
N ASP A 341 9.54 -19.61 -5.32
CA ASP A 341 8.80 -19.24 -6.52
C ASP A 341 7.28 -19.51 -6.39
N GLU A 342 6.86 -20.57 -5.69
CA GLU A 342 5.43 -20.91 -5.52
C GLU A 342 4.86 -20.47 -4.17
N LEU A 343 5.62 -19.76 -3.33
CA LEU A 343 5.26 -19.44 -1.94
C LEU A 343 3.85 -18.85 -1.80
N MET A 344 3.59 -17.71 -2.46
CA MET A 344 2.29 -17.05 -2.36
C MET A 344 1.17 -17.93 -2.94
N LYS A 345 1.44 -18.59 -4.07
CA LYS A 345 0.46 -19.46 -4.74
C LYS A 345 0.01 -20.57 -3.80
N ASP A 346 0.96 -21.26 -3.17
CA ASP A 346 0.69 -22.41 -2.32
C ASP A 346 -0.02 -21.99 -1.02
N CYS A 347 0.32 -20.84 -0.43
CA CYS A 347 -0.40 -20.28 0.72
C CYS A 347 -1.88 -19.97 0.38
N VAL A 348 -2.15 -19.35 -0.77
CA VAL A 348 -3.53 -19.06 -1.23
C VAL A 348 -4.30 -20.36 -1.49
N GLU A 349 -3.68 -21.34 -2.15
CA GLU A 349 -4.33 -22.63 -2.44
C GLU A 349 -4.55 -23.47 -1.17
N ALA A 350 -3.66 -23.37 -0.17
CA ALA A 350 -3.81 -24.01 1.12
C ALA A 350 -5.01 -23.43 1.89
N GLU A 351 -5.10 -22.10 2.02
CA GLU A 351 -6.22 -21.43 2.67
C GLU A 351 -7.57 -21.87 2.08
N VAL A 352 -7.67 -21.90 0.76
CA VAL A 352 -8.91 -22.28 0.05
C VAL A 352 -9.36 -23.71 0.37
N LYS A 353 -8.44 -24.62 0.74
CA LYS A 353 -8.80 -25.98 1.17
C LYS A 353 -9.52 -25.98 2.52
N PHE A 354 -9.29 -24.99 3.39
CA PHE A 354 -9.98 -24.86 4.68
C PHE A 354 -11.38 -24.22 4.57
N TYR A 355 -11.73 -23.63 3.42
CA TYR A 355 -13.06 -23.09 3.16
C TYR A 355 -14.07 -24.14 2.67
N ARG A 356 -13.60 -25.30 2.21
CA ARG A 356 -14.42 -26.42 1.75
C ARG A 356 -14.67 -27.39 2.90
#